data_AF-Q30YF3-F1
#
_entry.id   AF-Q30YF3-F1
#
_cell.length_a   1.000
_cell.length_b   1.000
_cell.length_c   1.000
_cell.angle_alpha   90.00
_cell.angle_beta   90.00
_cell.angle_gamma   90.00
#
_symmetry.space_group_name_H-M   'P 1'
#
loop_
_entity.id
_entity.type
_entity.pdbx_description
1 polymer ?
#
loop_
_entity_poly.entity_id
_entity_poly.type
_entity_poly.pdbx_seq_one_letter_code
_entity_poly.pdbx_strand_id
1 'polypeptide(L)'
;MNKQTAHLLEQHFDTAFATPDGVTKLRELILTLAMQGKLVAQDPNDPPASELLKEIEADKKRQVKAGKIKKPKSLPAIDQSEAAYVLPQSWTWTRLGTIGNIFNGNSINAREKETKYAGANGLTYIATKDVGYGLDALDYKNGIYIPESEDKFKIAHQGAVLICAEGGSAGKKCGITEQDICFGNKLFANELFGGIPSKFILYLYLSPVFRESFNAAMTGIIGGVSIAKFLELPVPLPPLKEQHRIVDKIDQLMARCDELENLRTEREEKRLAVHAAAIKQLLDAPDGSAWDFIEQHFGELYTVKENVTELRKGILQLAVMGRLSEQKTNDESVSTLLTNVHAERQRLKIRKTTDLINSPRPLGYEIPEQWKWVCLDDVLIYGPTNGFSPRAVDYETNIRSLTLSATTSGTFKGEYSKFIDADISNDSDLWLRDGDILVQRGNTIEYVGVSAVYRGNPGVYVYPDLMMKLRVSSHMDTDYVYYAMSSVPAREYLRAHASGTSGTMPKINQKTLKSLPIPVPPLEEQHRIVVKIKRLMDLCEILDQQIDDATGKQTELLNAVMAQA
;
A
#
# COMPACT_ATOMS: atom_id res chain seq x y z
N MET A 1 -20.83 -25.75 0.26
CA MET A 1 -19.46 -26.25 0.13
C MET A 1 -19.47 -27.77 0.25
N ASN A 2 -18.83 -28.50 -0.67
CA ASN A 2 -18.64 -29.95 -0.53
C ASN A 2 -17.72 -30.21 0.69
N LYS A 3 -17.94 -31.30 1.43
CA LYS A 3 -17.09 -31.75 2.55
C LYS A 3 -15.59 -31.78 2.18
N GLN A 4 -15.26 -32.13 0.94
CA GLN A 4 -13.89 -32.16 0.45
C GLN A 4 -13.27 -30.76 0.35
N THR A 5 -14.02 -29.77 -0.14
CA THR A 5 -13.61 -28.36 -0.20
C THR A 5 -13.49 -27.76 1.19
N ALA A 6 -14.40 -28.09 2.10
CA ALA A 6 -14.35 -27.68 3.50
C ALA A 6 -13.07 -28.18 4.21
N HIS A 7 -12.74 -29.45 3.99
CA HIS A 7 -11.56 -30.07 4.57
C HIS A 7 -10.25 -29.50 4.01
N LEU A 8 -10.20 -29.22 2.70
CA LEU A 8 -9.05 -28.54 2.07
C LEU A 8 -8.87 -27.11 2.60
N LEU A 9 -9.98 -26.38 2.78
CA LEU A 9 -9.99 -25.05 3.40
C LEU A 9 -9.50 -25.10 4.85
N GLU A 10 -9.94 -26.06 5.65
CA GLU A 10 -9.47 -26.23 7.03
C GLU A 10 -7.97 -26.56 7.09
N GLN A 11 -7.48 -27.42 6.19
CA GLN A 11 -6.07 -27.82 6.14
C GLN A 11 -5.13 -26.71 5.66
N HIS A 12 -5.59 -25.87 4.73
CA HIS A 12 -4.76 -24.84 4.10
C HIS A 12 -5.23 -23.42 4.43
N PHE A 13 -6.03 -23.23 5.48
CA PHE A 13 -6.67 -21.96 5.81
C PHE A 13 -5.65 -20.83 5.95
N ASP A 14 -4.64 -21.07 6.78
CA ASP A 14 -3.60 -20.08 7.08
C ASP A 14 -2.82 -19.69 5.82
N THR A 15 -2.54 -20.67 4.94
CA THR A 15 -1.80 -20.45 3.69
C THR A 15 -2.64 -19.77 2.63
N ALA A 16 -3.89 -20.20 2.45
CA ALA A 16 -4.80 -19.67 1.44
C ALA A 16 -5.13 -18.21 1.72
N PHE A 17 -5.31 -17.84 2.98
CA PHE A 17 -5.62 -16.46 3.36
C PHE A 17 -4.39 -15.68 3.83
N ALA A 18 -3.15 -16.17 3.66
CA ALA A 18 -1.91 -15.48 4.07
C ALA A 18 -1.62 -14.20 3.28
N THR A 19 -2.20 -14.02 2.10
CA THR A 19 -1.95 -12.86 1.24
C THR A 19 -2.47 -11.55 1.85
N PRO A 20 -1.98 -10.37 1.42
CA PRO A 20 -2.46 -9.08 1.89
C PRO A 20 -3.99 -8.92 1.85
N ASP A 21 -4.65 -9.39 0.77
CA ASP A 21 -6.11 -9.31 0.61
C ASP A 21 -6.87 -10.54 1.15
N GLY A 22 -6.17 -11.46 1.82
CA GLY A 22 -6.70 -12.76 2.20
C GLY A 22 -7.90 -12.64 3.14
N VAL A 23 -7.77 -11.83 4.19
CA VAL A 23 -8.86 -11.66 5.16
C VAL A 23 -10.06 -10.93 4.55
N THR A 24 -9.83 -9.99 3.62
CA THR A 24 -10.94 -9.34 2.89
C THR A 24 -11.74 -10.36 2.08
N LYS A 25 -11.06 -11.26 1.33
CA LYS A 25 -11.74 -12.33 0.59
C LYS A 25 -12.43 -13.34 1.50
N LEU A 26 -11.86 -13.63 2.67
CA LEU A 26 -12.51 -14.48 3.67
C LEU A 26 -13.83 -13.89 4.14
N ARG A 27 -13.90 -12.57 4.40
CA ARG A 27 -15.15 -11.86 4.76
C ARG A 27 -16.20 -11.99 3.66
N GLU A 28 -15.81 -11.80 2.40
CA GLU A 28 -16.69 -11.96 1.24
C GLU A 28 -17.21 -13.41 1.11
N LEU A 29 -16.35 -14.40 1.36
CA LEU A 29 -16.73 -15.80 1.37
C LEU A 29 -17.74 -16.11 2.47
N ILE A 30 -17.52 -15.62 3.70
CA ILE A 30 -18.45 -15.78 4.82
C ILE A 30 -19.83 -15.26 4.45
N LEU A 31 -19.91 -14.05 3.89
CA LEU A 31 -21.17 -13.44 3.46
C LEU A 31 -21.83 -14.24 2.32
N THR A 32 -21.04 -14.75 1.38
CA THR A 32 -21.55 -15.57 0.27
C THR A 32 -22.16 -16.88 0.79
N LEU A 33 -21.45 -17.60 1.66
CA LEU A 33 -21.93 -18.83 2.28
C LEU A 33 -23.17 -18.57 3.15
N ALA A 34 -23.24 -17.42 3.83
CA ALA A 34 -24.41 -17.02 4.59
C ALA A 34 -25.63 -16.86 3.70
N MET A 35 -25.53 -16.09 2.62
CA MET A 35 -26.67 -15.82 1.73
C MET A 35 -27.12 -17.05 0.94
N GLN A 36 -26.26 -18.06 0.80
CA GLN A 36 -26.59 -19.34 0.16
C GLN A 36 -27.16 -20.40 1.13
N GLY A 37 -27.33 -20.08 2.42
CA GLY A 37 -27.81 -21.02 3.43
C GLY A 37 -26.82 -22.16 3.72
N LYS A 38 -25.52 -21.90 3.53
CA LYS A 38 -24.41 -22.85 3.73
C LYS A 38 -23.59 -22.57 4.98
N LEU A 39 -23.82 -21.45 5.66
CA LEU A 39 -23.03 -21.02 6.82
C LEU A 39 -23.45 -21.67 8.15
N VAL A 40 -24.74 -21.92 8.32
CA VAL A 40 -25.33 -22.53 9.52
C VAL A 40 -26.19 -23.73 9.15
N ALA A 41 -26.36 -24.68 10.08
CA ALA A 41 -27.25 -25.80 9.87
C ALA A 41 -28.72 -25.36 9.87
N GLN A 42 -29.52 -25.94 8.98
CA GLN A 42 -30.97 -25.75 8.94
C GLN A 42 -31.64 -26.54 10.06
N ASP A 43 -32.66 -25.95 10.69
CA ASP A 43 -33.49 -26.61 11.70
C ASP A 43 -34.85 -26.98 11.07
N PRO A 44 -35.19 -28.28 10.93
CA PRO A 44 -36.48 -28.71 10.40
C PRO A 44 -37.70 -28.21 11.19
N ASN A 45 -37.51 -27.77 12.44
CA ASN A 45 -38.59 -27.24 13.29
C ASN A 45 -38.82 -25.74 13.10
N ASP A 46 -37.95 -25.05 12.35
CA ASP A 46 -38.17 -23.65 12.03
C ASP A 46 -39.30 -23.51 11.00
N PRO A 47 -40.28 -22.61 11.24
CA PRO A 47 -41.29 -22.31 10.24
C PRO A 47 -40.63 -21.83 8.94
N PRO A 48 -41.04 -22.35 7.77
CA PRO A 48 -40.43 -21.97 6.51
C PRO A 48 -40.62 -20.47 6.25
N ALA A 49 -39.71 -19.87 5.48
CA ALA A 49 -39.74 -18.43 5.17
C ALA A 49 -41.06 -17.95 4.54
N SER A 50 -41.81 -18.85 3.90
CA SER A 50 -43.15 -18.57 3.38
C SER A 50 -44.16 -18.19 4.47
N GLU A 51 -44.03 -18.72 5.69
CA GLU A 51 -44.90 -18.31 6.82
C GLU A 51 -44.57 -16.90 7.29
N LEU A 52 -43.29 -16.55 7.39
CA LEU A 52 -42.85 -15.19 7.69
C LEU A 52 -43.40 -14.18 6.66
N LEU A 53 -43.40 -14.53 5.38
CA LEU A 53 -43.99 -13.67 4.35
C LEU A 53 -45.50 -13.46 4.52
N LYS A 54 -46.24 -14.48 4.96
CA LYS A 54 -47.68 -14.35 5.27
C LYS A 54 -47.90 -13.41 6.46
N GLU A 55 -47.07 -13.51 7.49
CA GLU A 55 -47.12 -12.62 8.65
C GLU A 55 -46.83 -11.16 8.26
N ILE A 56 -45.78 -10.94 7.45
CA ILE A 56 -45.44 -9.61 6.92
C ILE A 56 -46.60 -9.04 6.09
N GLU A 57 -47.22 -9.83 5.22
CA GLU A 57 -48.35 -9.38 4.41
C GLU A 57 -49.57 -9.02 5.27
N ALA A 58 -49.85 -9.79 6.32
CA ALA A 58 -50.93 -9.50 7.26
C ALA A 58 -50.66 -8.21 8.06
N ASP A 59 -49.43 -8.00 8.52
CA ASP A 59 -49.04 -6.81 9.25
C ASP A 59 -49.06 -5.56 8.36
N LYS A 60 -48.53 -5.64 7.14
CA LYS A 60 -48.62 -4.57 6.13
C LYS A 60 -50.06 -4.11 5.90
N LYS A 61 -51.01 -5.04 5.74
CA LYS A 61 -52.44 -4.71 5.60
C LYS A 61 -52.98 -3.93 6.81
N ARG A 62 -52.56 -4.29 8.03
CA ARG A 62 -52.93 -3.57 9.25
C ARG A 62 -52.34 -2.17 9.26
N GLN A 63 -51.06 -2.02 8.93
CA GLN A 63 -50.38 -0.72 8.92
C GLN A 63 -50.93 0.23 7.84
N VAL A 64 -51.27 -0.28 6.65
CA VAL A 64 -51.96 0.50 5.60
C VAL A 64 -53.34 0.97 6.08
N LYS A 65 -54.11 0.08 6.71
CA LYS A 65 -55.43 0.44 7.28
C LYS A 65 -55.31 1.49 8.39
N ALA A 66 -54.22 1.47 9.15
CA ALA A 66 -53.90 2.44 10.20
C ALA A 66 -53.27 3.75 9.66
N GLY A 67 -53.05 3.88 8.35
CA GLY A 67 -52.44 5.07 7.73
C GLY A 67 -50.95 5.27 8.04
N LYS A 68 -50.28 4.29 8.67
CA LYS A 68 -48.85 4.37 9.03
C LYS A 68 -47.93 4.24 7.82
N ILE A 69 -48.33 3.43 6.85
CA ILE A 69 -47.59 3.24 5.60
C ILE A 69 -48.52 3.46 4.40
N LYS A 70 -47.94 3.91 3.28
CA LYS A 70 -48.66 4.00 2.01
C LYS A 70 -48.94 2.60 1.48
N LYS A 71 -50.06 2.44 0.75
CA LYS A 71 -50.36 1.18 0.07
C LYS A 71 -49.21 0.84 -0.90
N PRO A 72 -48.47 -0.26 -0.67
CA PRO A 72 -47.35 -0.62 -1.52
C PRO A 72 -47.83 -0.96 -2.92
N LYS A 73 -47.00 -0.67 -3.93
CA LYS A 73 -47.24 -1.13 -5.30
C LYS A 73 -47.07 -2.64 -5.36
N SER A 74 -47.82 -3.28 -6.25
CA SER A 74 -47.60 -4.70 -6.54
C SER A 74 -46.20 -4.88 -7.12
N LEU A 75 -45.43 -5.79 -6.55
CA LEU A 75 -44.12 -6.19 -7.07
C LEU A 75 -44.27 -7.40 -8.00
N PRO A 76 -43.43 -7.53 -9.04
CA PRO A 76 -43.45 -8.69 -9.91
C PRO A 76 -43.05 -9.96 -9.13
N ALA A 77 -43.66 -11.08 -9.50
CA ALA A 77 -43.21 -12.39 -9.06
C ALA A 77 -41.74 -12.62 -9.48
N ILE A 78 -41.02 -13.47 -8.75
CA ILE A 78 -39.63 -13.81 -9.08
C ILE A 78 -39.63 -14.92 -10.11
N ASP A 79 -38.96 -14.70 -11.24
CA ASP A 79 -38.70 -15.74 -12.23
C ASP A 79 -37.56 -16.66 -11.75
N GLN A 80 -37.58 -17.93 -12.15
CA GLN A 80 -36.48 -18.85 -11.91
C GLN A 80 -35.16 -18.36 -12.54
N SER A 81 -35.20 -17.60 -13.63
CA SER A 81 -33.99 -17.01 -14.25
C SER A 81 -33.34 -15.93 -13.40
N GLU A 82 -34.06 -15.35 -12.42
CA GLU A 82 -33.54 -14.33 -11.50
C GLU A 82 -32.91 -14.95 -10.24
N ALA A 83 -33.06 -16.27 -10.04
CA ALA A 83 -32.44 -16.97 -8.94
C ALA A 83 -30.93 -17.17 -9.20
N ALA A 84 -30.09 -16.44 -8.45
CA ALA A 84 -28.64 -16.53 -8.60
C ALA A 84 -28.08 -17.92 -8.25
N TYR A 85 -28.77 -18.68 -7.39
CA TYR A 85 -28.41 -20.02 -6.97
C TYR A 85 -29.61 -20.77 -6.38
N VAL A 86 -29.43 -22.08 -6.21
CA VAL A 86 -30.40 -22.96 -5.56
C VAL A 86 -30.42 -22.68 -4.06
N LEU A 87 -31.60 -22.38 -3.53
CA LEU A 87 -31.83 -22.17 -2.10
C LEU A 87 -32.16 -23.48 -1.37
N PRO A 88 -31.91 -23.53 -0.05
CA PRO A 88 -32.54 -24.49 0.83
C PRO A 88 -34.06 -24.58 0.69
N GLN A 89 -34.63 -25.75 0.99
CA GLN A 89 -36.07 -25.96 0.89
C GLN A 89 -36.88 -25.09 1.85
N SER A 90 -36.33 -24.72 3.02
CA SER A 90 -36.98 -23.85 4.01
C SER A 90 -36.91 -22.36 3.66
N TRP A 91 -36.08 -21.99 2.67
CA TRP A 91 -35.88 -20.61 2.23
C TRP A 91 -36.76 -20.28 1.03
N THR A 92 -36.95 -18.99 0.77
CA THR A 92 -37.60 -18.51 -0.44
C THR A 92 -36.90 -17.29 -1.00
N TRP A 93 -36.88 -17.17 -2.32
CA TRP A 93 -36.61 -15.88 -2.95
C TRP A 93 -37.80 -14.95 -2.71
N THR A 94 -37.53 -13.68 -2.38
CA THR A 94 -38.55 -12.62 -2.29
C THR A 94 -37.98 -11.31 -2.81
N ARG A 95 -38.86 -10.34 -3.10
CA ARG A 95 -38.45 -9.01 -3.55
C ARG A 95 -38.07 -8.18 -2.33
N LEU A 96 -37.02 -7.37 -2.42
CA LEU A 96 -36.56 -6.54 -1.30
C LEU A 96 -37.67 -5.63 -0.73
N GLY A 97 -38.53 -5.07 -1.60
CA GLY A 97 -39.70 -4.29 -1.19
C GLY A 97 -40.81 -5.10 -0.47
N THR A 98 -40.77 -6.43 -0.54
CA THR A 98 -41.69 -7.30 0.21
C THR A 98 -41.34 -7.31 1.70
N ILE A 99 -40.06 -7.15 2.06
CA ILE A 99 -39.60 -7.32 3.44
C ILE A 99 -39.28 -6.00 4.16
N GLY A 100 -39.38 -4.86 3.47
CA GLY A 100 -39.15 -3.56 4.10
C GLY A 100 -39.92 -2.40 3.49
N ASN A 101 -40.11 -1.36 4.30
CA ASN A 101 -40.59 -0.04 3.90
C ASN A 101 -39.39 0.80 3.46
N ILE A 102 -39.19 0.89 2.15
CA ILE A 102 -38.00 1.54 1.59
C ILE A 102 -38.35 2.89 0.99
N PHE A 103 -37.58 3.91 1.37
CA PHE A 103 -37.78 5.28 0.91
C PHE A 103 -36.47 6.08 0.92
N ASN A 104 -36.42 7.11 0.08
CA ASN A 104 -35.30 8.04 0.00
C ASN A 104 -35.54 9.29 0.85
N GLY A 105 -34.45 9.92 1.28
CA GLY A 105 -34.49 11.16 2.06
C GLY A 105 -34.69 12.42 1.22
N ASN A 106 -34.29 13.56 1.78
CA ASN A 106 -34.48 14.88 1.18
C ASN A 106 -33.12 15.54 0.87
N SER A 107 -33.02 16.29 -0.22
CA SER A 107 -31.82 17.08 -0.53
C SER A 107 -31.83 18.41 0.21
N ILE A 108 -30.67 18.85 0.68
CA ILE A 108 -30.44 20.19 1.23
C ILE A 108 -29.43 20.90 0.35
N ASN A 109 -29.73 22.13 -0.08
CA ASN A 109 -28.75 22.92 -0.84
C ASN A 109 -27.65 23.45 0.09
N ALA A 110 -26.47 23.75 -0.47
CA ALA A 110 -25.29 24.10 0.32
C ALA A 110 -25.51 25.31 1.25
N ARG A 111 -26.24 26.33 0.75
CA ARG A 111 -26.54 27.54 1.52
C ARG A 111 -27.44 27.25 2.72
N GLU A 112 -28.56 26.55 2.51
CA GLU A 112 -29.47 26.18 3.60
C GLU A 112 -28.77 25.30 4.65
N LYS A 113 -27.91 24.39 4.19
CA LYS A 113 -27.13 23.52 5.07
C LYS A 113 -26.28 24.34 6.04
N GLU A 114 -25.63 25.40 5.57
CA GLU A 114 -24.79 26.28 6.38
C GLU A 114 -25.61 27.29 7.21
N THR A 115 -26.60 27.95 6.63
CA THR A 115 -27.28 29.08 7.29
C THR A 115 -28.39 28.66 8.24
N LYS A 116 -28.96 27.46 8.08
CA LYS A 116 -30.18 27.05 8.78
C LYS A 116 -30.01 25.80 9.63
N TYR A 117 -29.24 24.82 9.15
CA TYR A 117 -29.17 23.48 9.76
C TYR A 117 -27.84 23.19 10.46
N ALA A 118 -26.78 23.94 10.16
CA ALA A 118 -25.50 23.80 10.83
C ALA A 118 -25.61 24.25 12.30
N GLY A 119 -25.27 23.35 13.22
CA GLY A 119 -25.34 23.61 14.67
C GLY A 119 -26.76 23.82 15.23
N ALA A 120 -27.80 23.50 14.45
CA ALA A 120 -29.18 23.57 14.91
C ALA A 120 -29.47 22.48 15.96
N ASN A 121 -30.63 22.58 16.63
CA ASN A 121 -31.16 21.51 17.47
C ASN A 121 -32.18 20.69 16.68
N GLY A 122 -32.14 19.36 16.80
CA GLY A 122 -33.08 18.45 16.16
C GLY A 122 -32.45 17.12 15.78
N LEU A 123 -33.06 16.40 14.84
CA LEU A 123 -32.58 15.10 14.38
C LEU A 123 -31.33 15.27 13.51
N THR A 124 -30.35 14.38 13.69
CA THR A 124 -29.13 14.39 12.87
C THR A 124 -29.46 14.17 11.40
N TYR A 125 -28.87 14.97 10.51
CA TYR A 125 -28.97 14.75 9.06
C TYR A 125 -27.79 13.93 8.54
N ILE A 126 -28.06 12.71 8.05
CA ILE A 126 -27.04 11.82 7.48
C ILE A 126 -26.98 11.98 5.96
N ALA A 127 -25.82 12.40 5.45
CA ALA A 127 -25.51 12.41 4.03
C ALA A 127 -24.59 11.24 3.65
N THR A 128 -24.39 11.00 2.35
CA THR A 128 -23.51 9.92 1.85
C THR A 128 -22.07 9.99 2.38
N LYS A 129 -21.58 11.17 2.77
CA LYS A 129 -20.25 11.32 3.38
C LYS A 129 -20.18 10.72 4.79
N ASP A 130 -21.31 10.69 5.50
CA ASP A 130 -21.45 10.28 6.90
C ASP A 130 -21.75 8.77 7.03
N VAL A 131 -21.88 8.07 5.90
CA VAL A 131 -21.99 6.61 5.84
C VAL A 131 -20.60 6.04 5.53
N GLY A 132 -20.07 5.16 6.37
CA GLY A 132 -18.79 4.49 6.16
C GLY A 132 -18.87 3.34 5.15
N TYR A 133 -17.82 2.51 5.11
CA TYR A 133 -17.77 1.30 4.30
C TYR A 133 -17.86 0.06 5.20
N GLY A 134 -18.33 -1.07 4.65
CA GLY A 134 -18.38 -2.31 5.43
C GLY A 134 -19.32 -2.20 6.64
N LEU A 135 -18.77 -2.42 7.83
CA LEU A 135 -19.49 -2.42 9.11
C LEU A 135 -19.24 -1.13 9.93
N ASP A 136 -18.65 -0.11 9.32
CA ASP A 136 -18.43 1.18 9.97
C ASP A 136 -19.74 1.79 10.51
N ALA A 137 -19.67 2.36 11.70
CA ALA A 137 -20.78 3.13 12.27
C ALA A 137 -21.05 4.40 11.45
N LEU A 138 -22.29 4.89 11.49
CA LEU A 138 -22.65 6.17 10.88
C LEU A 138 -22.03 7.33 11.68
N ASP A 139 -21.57 8.38 10.97
CA ASP A 139 -21.07 9.59 11.60
C ASP A 139 -22.22 10.55 11.97
N TYR A 140 -22.62 10.49 13.23
CA TYR A 140 -23.63 11.39 13.79
C TYR A 140 -23.08 12.77 14.22
N LYS A 141 -21.75 12.95 14.25
CA LYS A 141 -21.10 14.19 14.72
C LYS A 141 -20.72 15.10 13.56
N ASN A 142 -21.59 15.18 12.56
CA ASN A 142 -21.35 15.94 11.33
C ASN A 142 -21.78 17.42 11.41
N GLY A 143 -22.42 17.83 12.51
CA GLY A 143 -22.81 19.20 12.80
C GLY A 143 -24.10 19.68 12.11
N ILE A 144 -24.85 18.81 11.43
CA ILE A 144 -26.07 19.19 10.70
C ILE A 144 -27.28 18.53 11.33
N TYR A 145 -28.25 19.36 11.74
CA TYR A 145 -29.44 18.91 12.45
C TYR A 145 -30.70 19.53 11.83
N ILE A 146 -31.76 18.74 11.77
CA ILE A 146 -33.06 19.11 11.23
C ILE A 146 -34.01 19.36 12.40
N PRO A 147 -34.45 20.61 12.62
CA PRO A 147 -35.43 20.93 13.66
C PRO A 147 -36.74 20.17 13.46
N GLU A 148 -37.41 19.83 14.56
CA GLU A 148 -38.71 19.14 14.54
C GLU A 148 -39.81 19.91 13.80
N SER A 149 -39.66 21.24 13.66
CA SER A 149 -40.58 22.07 12.88
C SER A 149 -40.50 21.85 11.36
N GLU A 150 -39.50 21.13 10.86
CA GLU A 150 -39.31 20.84 9.43
C GLU A 150 -40.00 19.53 9.00
N ASP A 151 -41.33 19.56 8.95
CA ASP A 151 -42.20 18.43 8.61
C ASP A 151 -41.95 17.79 7.22
N LYS A 152 -41.30 18.52 6.31
CA LYS A 152 -40.97 18.03 4.96
C LYS A 152 -39.91 16.92 4.95
N PHE A 153 -39.09 16.80 5.99
CA PHE A 153 -38.01 15.81 6.04
C PHE A 153 -38.56 14.46 6.49
N LYS A 154 -38.20 13.42 5.74
CA LYS A 154 -38.50 12.06 6.14
C LYS A 154 -37.54 11.60 7.22
N ILE A 155 -38.10 10.89 8.19
CA ILE A 155 -37.37 10.28 9.29
C ILE A 155 -37.16 8.80 8.96
N ALA A 156 -35.92 8.34 9.05
CA ALA A 156 -35.62 6.91 9.16
C ALA A 156 -35.47 6.59 10.64
N HIS A 157 -36.28 5.66 11.13
CA HIS A 157 -36.28 5.32 12.55
C HIS A 157 -35.04 4.49 12.91
N GLN A 158 -34.71 4.46 14.20
CA GLN A 158 -33.67 3.59 14.75
C GLN A 158 -33.84 2.14 14.25
N GLY A 159 -32.73 1.53 13.81
CA GLY A 159 -32.69 0.18 13.25
C GLY A 159 -32.91 0.12 11.74
N ALA A 160 -33.21 1.21 11.05
CA ALA A 160 -33.28 1.26 9.59
C ALA A 160 -31.92 0.96 8.95
N VAL A 161 -31.91 0.21 7.85
CA VAL A 161 -30.69 -0.09 7.10
C VAL A 161 -30.55 0.89 5.94
N LEU A 162 -29.49 1.69 5.95
CA LEU A 162 -29.16 2.64 4.92
C LEU A 162 -28.32 2.01 3.81
N ILE A 163 -28.54 2.46 2.57
CA ILE A 163 -27.63 2.18 1.45
C ILE A 163 -27.56 3.39 0.50
N CYS A 164 -26.37 3.68 0.00
CA CYS A 164 -26.19 4.66 -1.07
C CYS A 164 -26.72 4.13 -2.39
N ALA A 165 -27.68 4.83 -2.98
CA ALA A 165 -28.38 4.41 -4.19
C ALA A 165 -27.77 4.97 -5.49
N GLU A 166 -27.02 6.07 -5.40
CA GLU A 166 -26.57 6.85 -6.56
C GLU A 166 -25.20 7.50 -6.33
N GLY A 167 -24.37 7.57 -7.38
CA GLY A 167 -23.04 8.17 -7.39
C GLY A 167 -21.91 7.16 -7.23
N GLY A 168 -20.67 7.63 -7.11
CA GLY A 168 -19.46 6.78 -7.03
C GLY A 168 -19.42 5.80 -5.84
N SER A 169 -20.27 6.01 -4.84
CA SER A 169 -20.43 5.14 -3.66
C SER A 169 -21.70 4.27 -3.70
N ALA A 170 -22.46 4.28 -4.80
CA ALA A 170 -23.68 3.49 -4.95
C ALA A 170 -23.41 1.99 -4.68
N GLY A 171 -24.24 1.37 -3.86
CA GLY A 171 -24.13 -0.05 -3.48
C GLY A 171 -22.98 -0.39 -2.52
N LYS A 172 -22.08 0.55 -2.22
CA LYS A 172 -20.86 0.30 -1.41
C LYS A 172 -20.99 0.81 0.03
N LYS A 173 -21.61 1.97 0.20
CA LYS A 173 -21.82 2.59 1.52
C LYS A 173 -23.17 2.18 2.08
N CYS A 174 -23.16 1.51 3.22
CA CYS A 174 -24.32 1.06 3.96
C CYS A 174 -24.07 1.17 5.46
N GLY A 175 -25.14 1.17 6.26
CA GLY A 175 -25.03 1.23 7.71
C GLY A 175 -26.40 1.07 8.38
N ILE A 176 -26.41 0.95 9.70
CA ILE A 176 -27.64 0.82 10.49
C ILE A 176 -27.80 2.09 11.33
N THR A 177 -29.01 2.62 11.39
CA THR A 177 -29.32 3.77 12.26
C THR A 177 -29.37 3.34 13.73
N GLU A 178 -28.66 4.05 14.58
CA GLU A 178 -28.62 3.85 16.05
C GLU A 178 -29.64 4.75 16.77
N GLN A 179 -30.16 5.74 16.05
CA GLN A 179 -31.17 6.69 16.50
C GLN A 179 -32.01 7.14 15.29
N ASP A 180 -33.12 7.81 15.55
CA ASP A 180 -33.93 8.45 14.50
C ASP A 180 -33.12 9.54 13.79
N ILE A 181 -33.19 9.56 12.47
CA ILE A 181 -32.41 10.51 11.64
C ILE A 181 -33.25 11.08 10.50
N CYS A 182 -32.86 12.27 10.06
CA CYS A 182 -33.15 12.75 8.72
C CYS A 182 -31.98 12.38 7.79
N PHE A 183 -32.20 12.25 6.49
CA PHE A 183 -31.14 11.76 5.60
C PHE A 183 -31.26 12.30 4.18
N GLY A 184 -30.16 12.18 3.43
CA GLY A 184 -30.05 12.67 2.06
C GLY A 184 -30.84 11.86 1.04
N ASN A 185 -31.27 12.53 -0.05
CA ASN A 185 -32.04 11.92 -1.13
C ASN A 185 -31.31 10.84 -1.96
N LYS A 186 -29.98 10.75 -1.83
CA LYS A 186 -29.15 9.71 -2.47
C LYS A 186 -29.01 8.42 -1.64
N LEU A 187 -29.57 8.42 -0.43
CA LEU A 187 -29.61 7.25 0.44
C LEU A 187 -31.03 6.69 0.42
N PHE A 188 -31.13 5.37 0.44
CA PHE A 188 -32.37 4.67 0.77
C PHE A 188 -32.29 4.20 2.22
N ALA A 189 -33.35 4.45 2.98
CA ALA A 189 -33.58 3.82 4.27
C ALA A 189 -34.53 2.62 4.08
N ASN A 190 -34.19 1.49 4.69
CA ASN A 190 -34.98 0.28 4.69
C ASN A 190 -35.44 -0.03 6.12
N GLU A 191 -36.71 0.19 6.41
CA GLU A 191 -37.34 -0.16 7.69
C GLU A 191 -38.01 -1.53 7.58
N LEU A 192 -37.53 -2.50 8.36
CA LEU A 192 -37.82 -3.91 8.14
C LEU A 192 -39.14 -4.35 8.77
N PHE A 193 -39.86 -5.25 8.08
CA PHE A 193 -41.06 -5.90 8.60
C PHE A 193 -40.74 -7.27 9.21
N GLY A 194 -41.67 -7.81 9.98
CA GLY A 194 -41.63 -9.22 10.43
C GLY A 194 -40.51 -9.55 11.42
N GLY A 195 -39.92 -8.55 12.08
CA GLY A 195 -38.82 -8.75 13.04
C GLY A 195 -37.51 -9.21 12.41
N ILE A 196 -37.34 -9.03 11.09
CA ILE A 196 -36.09 -9.35 10.39
C ILE A 196 -34.95 -8.51 11.00
N PRO A 197 -33.83 -9.14 11.41
CA PRO A 197 -32.71 -8.41 11.99
C PRO A 197 -32.09 -7.42 10.99
N SER A 198 -31.89 -6.16 11.39
CA SER A 198 -31.23 -5.13 10.57
C SER A 198 -29.84 -5.55 10.10
N LYS A 199 -29.09 -6.24 10.97
CA LYS A 199 -27.78 -6.81 10.63
C LYS A 199 -27.85 -7.84 9.49
N PHE A 200 -28.89 -8.66 9.42
CA PHE A 200 -29.05 -9.63 8.33
C PHE A 200 -29.11 -8.91 6.98
N ILE A 201 -29.86 -7.80 6.90
CA ILE A 201 -29.99 -7.00 5.68
C ILE A 201 -28.72 -6.19 5.39
N LEU A 202 -28.02 -5.71 6.42
CA LEU A 202 -26.70 -5.10 6.23
C LEU A 202 -25.71 -6.11 5.62
N TYR A 203 -25.63 -7.33 6.14
CA TYR A 203 -24.78 -8.39 5.60
C TYR A 203 -25.19 -8.81 4.19
N LEU A 204 -26.49 -8.86 3.90
CA LEU A 204 -26.97 -9.06 2.55
C LEU A 204 -26.44 -7.97 1.61
N TYR A 205 -26.56 -6.68 1.97
CA TYR A 205 -26.05 -5.57 1.16
C TYR A 205 -24.54 -5.62 0.93
N LEU A 206 -23.79 -6.12 1.92
CA LEU A 206 -22.35 -6.29 1.85
C LEU A 206 -21.93 -7.53 1.05
N SER A 207 -22.84 -8.49 0.83
CA SER A 207 -22.52 -9.73 0.13
C SER A 207 -22.20 -9.49 -1.36
N PRO A 208 -21.23 -10.23 -1.93
CA PRO A 208 -20.89 -10.13 -3.35
C PRO A 208 -22.11 -10.33 -4.27
N VAL A 209 -22.94 -11.32 -3.96
CA VAL A 209 -24.17 -11.65 -4.73
C VAL A 209 -25.12 -10.45 -4.83
N PHE A 210 -25.38 -9.76 -3.71
CA PHE A 210 -26.26 -8.60 -3.72
C PHE A 210 -25.64 -7.45 -4.50
N ARG A 211 -24.32 -7.21 -4.33
CA ARG A 211 -23.59 -6.18 -5.07
C ARG A 211 -23.66 -6.41 -6.58
N GLU A 212 -23.55 -7.64 -7.04
CA GLU A 212 -23.73 -7.99 -8.46
C GLU A 212 -25.12 -7.63 -8.95
N SER A 213 -26.17 -8.04 -8.22
CA SER A 213 -27.56 -7.70 -8.54
C SER A 213 -27.82 -6.18 -8.54
N PHE A 214 -27.29 -5.48 -7.55
CA PHE A 214 -27.37 -4.01 -7.45
C PHE A 214 -26.66 -3.35 -8.63
N ASN A 215 -25.46 -3.82 -8.98
CA ASN A 215 -24.67 -3.27 -10.07
C ASN A 215 -25.36 -3.49 -11.43
N ALA A 216 -25.94 -4.67 -11.65
CA ALA A 216 -26.72 -4.97 -12.85
C ALA A 216 -27.97 -4.08 -13.00
N ALA A 217 -28.52 -3.60 -11.88
CA ALA A 217 -29.66 -2.69 -11.87
C ALA A 217 -29.27 -1.21 -12.09
N MET A 218 -27.98 -0.85 -12.00
CA MET A 218 -27.52 0.53 -12.14
C MET A 218 -27.79 1.08 -13.55
N THR A 219 -28.14 2.36 -13.60
CA THR A 219 -28.41 3.09 -14.83
C THR A 219 -27.84 4.50 -14.77
N GLY A 220 -27.73 5.16 -15.93
CA GLY A 220 -27.29 6.55 -16.04
C GLY A 220 -25.77 6.73 -15.93
N ILE A 221 -25.29 7.91 -16.37
CA ILE A 221 -23.86 8.23 -16.48
C ILE A 221 -23.16 8.28 -15.12
N ILE A 222 -23.84 8.80 -14.10
CA ILE A 222 -23.32 8.92 -12.72
C ILE A 222 -23.43 7.60 -11.96
N GLY A 223 -24.21 6.64 -12.50
CA GLY A 223 -24.49 5.36 -11.87
C GLY A 223 -25.47 5.47 -10.70
N GLY A 224 -26.57 4.72 -10.75
CA GLY A 224 -27.48 4.59 -9.62
C GLY A 224 -28.65 3.66 -9.88
N VAL A 225 -29.29 3.22 -8.81
CA VAL A 225 -30.47 2.35 -8.85
C VAL A 225 -31.70 3.15 -8.44
N SER A 226 -32.72 3.18 -9.30
CA SER A 226 -33.99 3.83 -8.98
C SER A 226 -34.70 3.07 -7.85
N ILE A 227 -35.51 3.77 -7.05
CA ILE A 227 -36.25 3.12 -5.96
C ILE A 227 -37.13 1.96 -6.45
N ALA A 228 -37.73 2.08 -7.65
CA ALA A 228 -38.53 1.02 -8.25
C ALA A 228 -37.70 -0.24 -8.52
N LYS A 229 -36.53 -0.09 -9.17
CA LYS A 229 -35.61 -1.21 -9.42
C LYS A 229 -35.06 -1.79 -8.12
N PHE A 230 -34.77 -0.94 -7.14
CA PHE A 230 -34.23 -1.39 -5.85
C PHE A 230 -35.24 -2.25 -5.07
N LEU A 231 -36.53 -1.87 -5.08
CA LEU A 231 -37.61 -2.67 -4.49
C LEU A 231 -37.77 -4.04 -5.17
N GLU A 232 -37.44 -4.12 -6.47
CA GLU A 232 -37.53 -5.32 -7.29
C GLU A 232 -36.33 -6.26 -7.15
N LEU A 233 -35.24 -5.86 -6.49
CA LEU A 233 -34.07 -6.74 -6.35
C LEU A 233 -34.47 -8.06 -5.64
N PRO A 234 -34.13 -9.24 -6.23
CA PRO A 234 -34.39 -10.53 -5.62
C PRO A 234 -33.43 -10.74 -4.45
N VAL A 235 -33.96 -11.18 -3.31
CA VAL A 235 -33.18 -11.45 -2.10
C VAL A 235 -33.57 -12.79 -1.49
N PRO A 236 -32.61 -13.55 -0.95
CA PRO A 236 -32.89 -14.81 -0.30
C PRO A 236 -33.43 -14.55 1.11
N LEU A 237 -34.55 -15.18 1.47
CA LEU A 237 -35.16 -15.06 2.79
C LEU A 237 -35.14 -16.43 3.51
N PRO A 238 -34.36 -16.57 4.61
CA PRO A 238 -34.43 -17.72 5.51
C PRO A 238 -35.62 -17.65 6.47
N PRO A 239 -35.94 -18.75 7.17
CA PRO A 239 -36.72 -18.71 8.41
C PRO A 239 -36.22 -17.65 9.41
N LEU A 240 -37.12 -17.00 10.14
CA LEU A 240 -36.76 -15.89 11.05
C LEU A 240 -35.73 -16.28 12.11
N LYS A 241 -35.88 -17.46 12.71
CA LYS A 241 -34.92 -17.98 13.70
C LYS A 241 -33.55 -18.25 13.08
N GLU A 242 -33.53 -18.76 11.84
CA GLU A 242 -32.29 -18.99 11.10
C GLU A 242 -31.58 -17.68 10.76
N GLN A 243 -32.31 -16.60 10.43
CA GLN A 243 -31.72 -15.27 10.21
C GLN A 243 -30.91 -14.80 11.43
N HIS A 244 -31.42 -14.98 12.65
CA HIS A 244 -30.70 -14.64 13.88
C HIS A 244 -29.44 -15.50 14.04
N ARG A 245 -29.55 -16.83 13.83
CA ARG A 245 -28.38 -17.73 13.88
C ARG A 245 -27.32 -17.37 12.84
N ILE A 246 -27.73 -16.93 11.65
CA ILE A 246 -26.81 -16.44 10.60
C ILE A 246 -26.10 -15.18 11.08
N VAL A 247 -26.83 -14.20 11.62
CA VAL A 247 -26.25 -12.95 12.15
C VAL A 247 -25.22 -13.24 13.23
N ASP A 248 -25.59 -14.04 14.23
CA ASP A 248 -24.69 -14.41 15.33
C ASP A 248 -23.42 -15.09 14.81
N LYS A 249 -23.56 -15.95 13.79
CA LYS A 249 -22.42 -16.64 13.20
C LYS A 249 -21.52 -15.72 12.38
N ILE A 250 -22.09 -14.79 11.62
CA ILE A 250 -21.32 -13.79 10.88
C ILE A 250 -20.58 -12.88 11.87
N ASP A 251 -21.25 -12.36 12.90
CA ASP A 251 -20.63 -11.54 13.95
C ASP A 251 -19.42 -12.27 14.57
N GLN A 252 -19.58 -13.54 14.94
CA GLN A 252 -18.49 -14.35 15.49
C GLN A 252 -17.31 -14.49 14.52
N LEU A 253 -17.57 -14.75 13.24
CA LEU A 253 -16.52 -14.98 12.24
C LEU A 253 -15.84 -13.67 11.83
N MET A 254 -16.58 -12.57 11.73
CA MET A 254 -16.02 -11.25 11.43
C MET A 254 -15.10 -10.78 12.56
N ALA A 255 -15.48 -10.98 13.82
CA ALA A 255 -14.62 -10.67 14.97
C ALA A 255 -13.30 -11.47 14.94
N ARG A 256 -13.34 -12.75 14.55
CA ARG A 256 -12.12 -13.56 14.36
C ARG A 256 -11.26 -13.08 13.20
N CYS A 257 -11.88 -12.59 12.13
CA CYS A 257 -11.14 -11.98 11.02
C CYS A 257 -10.45 -10.69 11.47
N ASP A 258 -11.11 -9.86 12.29
CA ASP A 258 -10.52 -8.64 12.86
C ASP A 258 -9.33 -8.98 13.77
N GLU A 259 -9.48 -10.01 14.63
CA GLU A 259 -8.40 -10.52 15.49
C GLU A 259 -7.21 -11.02 14.66
N LEU A 260 -7.46 -11.76 13.58
CA LEU A 260 -6.42 -12.27 12.68
C LEU A 260 -5.65 -11.14 11.99
N GLU A 261 -6.35 -10.10 11.49
CA GLU A 261 -5.71 -8.91 10.89
C GLU A 261 -4.82 -8.17 11.90
N ASN A 262 -5.30 -8.00 13.14
CA ASN A 262 -4.53 -7.35 14.21
C ASN A 262 -3.28 -8.16 14.57
N LEU A 263 -3.41 -9.48 14.77
CA LEU A 263 -2.28 -10.36 15.10
C LEU A 263 -1.22 -10.38 13.99
N ARG A 264 -1.64 -10.32 12.73
CA ARG A 264 -0.71 -10.24 11.59
C ARG A 264 0.05 -8.93 11.57
N THR A 265 -0.65 -7.82 11.76
CA THR A 265 -0.03 -6.48 11.83
C THR A 265 0.98 -6.42 12.96
N GLU A 266 0.62 -6.90 14.16
CA GLU A 266 1.53 -6.93 15.31
C GLU A 266 2.75 -7.85 15.08
N ARG A 267 2.55 -9.01 14.42
CA ARG A 267 3.65 -9.91 14.06
C ARG A 267 4.62 -9.26 13.09
N GLU A 268 4.12 -8.53 12.09
CA GLU A 268 4.93 -7.79 11.12
C GLU A 268 5.79 -6.75 11.82
N GLU A 269 5.17 -5.89 12.63
CA GLU A 269 5.86 -4.83 13.37
C GLU A 269 6.95 -5.38 14.29
N LYS A 270 6.64 -6.44 15.05
CA LYS A 270 7.63 -7.11 15.90
C LYS A 270 8.77 -7.69 15.09
N ARG A 271 8.49 -8.30 13.93
CA ARG A 271 9.52 -8.87 13.07
C ARG A 271 10.46 -7.81 12.51
N LEU A 272 9.93 -6.69 12.03
CA LEU A 272 10.73 -5.55 11.57
C LEU A 272 11.60 -5.00 12.72
N ALA A 273 11.04 -4.87 13.92
CA ALA A 273 11.79 -4.39 15.08
C ALA A 273 12.92 -5.34 15.51
N VAL A 274 12.67 -6.65 15.53
CA VAL A 274 13.68 -7.67 15.85
C VAL A 274 14.80 -7.68 14.80
N HIS A 275 14.45 -7.60 13.52
CA HIS A 275 15.43 -7.53 12.44
C HIS A 275 16.32 -6.28 12.56
N ALA A 276 15.70 -5.11 12.74
CA ALA A 276 16.43 -3.86 12.92
C ALA A 276 17.37 -3.90 14.13
N ALA A 277 16.94 -4.51 15.24
CA ALA A 277 17.77 -4.71 16.42
C ALA A 277 18.96 -5.65 16.16
N ALA A 278 18.74 -6.76 15.44
CA ALA A 278 19.79 -7.70 15.07
C ALA A 278 20.84 -7.05 14.15
N ILE A 279 20.41 -6.30 13.13
CA ILE A 279 21.31 -5.53 12.26
C ILE A 279 22.07 -4.47 13.06
N LYS A 280 21.41 -3.76 13.98
CA LYS A 280 22.08 -2.79 14.84
C LYS A 280 23.17 -3.43 15.71
N GLN A 281 22.89 -4.58 16.33
CA GLN A 281 23.88 -5.31 17.13
C GLN A 281 25.10 -5.72 16.28
N LEU A 282 24.87 -6.19 15.05
CA LEU A 282 25.91 -6.49 14.06
C LEU A 282 26.83 -5.29 13.79
N LEU A 283 26.25 -4.09 13.74
CA LEU A 283 26.96 -2.84 13.45
C LEU A 283 27.68 -2.28 14.67
N ASP A 284 27.11 -2.40 15.88
CA ASP A 284 27.69 -1.82 17.09
C ASP A 284 28.80 -2.72 17.67
N ALA A 285 28.56 -4.04 17.78
CA ALA A 285 29.49 -4.99 18.40
C ALA A 285 29.31 -6.40 17.76
N PRO A 286 30.02 -6.70 16.66
CA PRO A 286 29.97 -7.99 15.99
C PRO A 286 30.73 -9.04 16.82
N ASP A 287 30.15 -9.47 17.93
CA ASP A 287 30.43 -10.80 18.45
C ASP A 287 29.66 -11.84 17.61
N GLY A 288 30.06 -13.11 17.71
CA GLY A 288 29.41 -14.18 16.94
C GLY A 288 27.89 -14.31 17.21
N SER A 289 27.40 -13.77 18.35
CA SER A 289 26.02 -13.97 18.81
C SER A 289 24.98 -13.32 17.89
N ALA A 290 25.29 -12.17 17.29
CA ALA A 290 24.38 -11.50 16.35
C ALA A 290 24.24 -12.29 15.03
N TRP A 291 25.34 -12.88 14.56
CA TRP A 291 25.32 -13.75 13.37
C TRP A 291 24.60 -15.05 13.66
N ASP A 292 24.88 -15.68 14.79
CA ASP A 292 24.21 -16.91 15.23
C ASP A 292 22.69 -16.70 15.31
N PHE A 293 22.24 -15.55 15.84
CA PHE A 293 20.82 -15.19 15.89
C PHE A 293 20.20 -15.06 14.49
N ILE A 294 20.84 -14.31 13.59
CA ILE A 294 20.35 -14.13 12.22
C ILE A 294 20.30 -15.47 11.48
N GLU A 295 21.30 -16.32 11.66
CA GLU A 295 21.35 -17.65 11.04
C GLU A 295 20.22 -18.55 11.56
N GLN A 296 20.02 -18.60 12.87
CA GLN A 296 18.97 -19.41 13.50
C GLN A 296 17.56 -18.96 13.09
N HIS A 297 17.35 -17.67 12.88
CA HIS A 297 16.03 -17.08 12.56
C HIS A 297 15.89 -16.63 11.11
N PHE A 298 16.81 -17.02 10.23
CA PHE A 298 16.89 -16.49 8.86
C PHE A 298 15.59 -16.65 8.08
N GLY A 299 15.02 -17.86 8.11
CA GLY A 299 13.79 -18.19 7.39
C GLY A 299 12.55 -17.44 7.89
N GLU A 300 12.56 -16.92 9.12
CA GLU A 300 11.45 -16.12 9.66
C GLU A 300 11.64 -14.64 9.33
N LEU A 301 12.87 -14.14 9.48
CA LEU A 301 13.22 -12.74 9.28
C LEU A 301 13.11 -12.35 7.79
N TYR A 302 13.55 -13.19 6.87
CA TYR A 302 13.63 -12.85 5.43
C TYR A 302 12.45 -13.38 4.62
N THR A 303 11.23 -13.13 5.12
CA THR A 303 9.96 -13.41 4.41
C THR A 303 9.29 -12.15 3.85
N VAL A 304 9.89 -10.99 4.07
CA VAL A 304 9.46 -9.68 3.56
C VAL A 304 10.62 -8.86 3.03
N LYS A 305 10.33 -8.03 2.02
CA LYS A 305 11.32 -7.26 1.26
C LYS A 305 11.96 -6.14 2.07
N GLU A 306 11.24 -5.63 3.07
CA GLU A 306 11.72 -4.61 4.00
C GLU A 306 12.96 -5.09 4.75
N ASN A 307 12.96 -6.33 5.27
CA ASN A 307 14.11 -6.90 5.96
C ASN A 307 15.28 -7.16 5.02
N VAL A 308 15.03 -7.57 3.77
CA VAL A 308 16.10 -7.69 2.76
C VAL A 308 16.70 -6.31 2.45
N THR A 309 15.88 -5.27 2.40
CA THR A 309 16.33 -3.88 2.20
C THR A 309 17.23 -3.40 3.35
N GLU A 310 16.85 -3.67 4.59
CA GLU A 310 17.68 -3.35 5.77
C GLU A 310 18.98 -4.17 5.80
N LEU A 311 18.94 -5.44 5.36
CA LEU A 311 20.15 -6.25 5.22
C LEU A 311 21.14 -5.65 4.20
N ARG A 312 20.66 -5.18 3.04
CA ARG A 312 21.50 -4.49 2.05
C ARG A 312 22.20 -3.27 2.66
N LYS A 313 21.47 -2.46 3.42
CA LYS A 313 22.03 -1.30 4.15
C LYS A 313 23.10 -1.73 5.15
N GLY A 314 22.84 -2.78 5.93
CA GLY A 314 23.79 -3.38 6.87
C GLY A 314 25.07 -3.88 6.19
N ILE A 315 24.96 -4.56 5.05
CA ILE A 315 26.11 -5.03 4.25
C ILE A 315 27.01 -3.87 3.83
N LEU A 316 26.43 -2.79 3.29
CA LEU A 316 27.19 -1.61 2.88
C LEU A 316 27.85 -0.93 4.08
N GLN A 317 27.17 -0.87 5.22
CA GLN A 317 27.72 -0.26 6.43
C GLN A 317 28.88 -1.09 7.01
N LEU A 318 28.74 -2.41 7.10
CA LEU A 318 29.85 -3.30 7.48
C LEU A 318 31.05 -3.18 6.54
N ALA A 319 30.80 -2.99 5.25
CA ALA A 319 31.85 -2.78 4.27
C ALA A 319 32.66 -1.52 4.54
N VAL A 320 32.00 -0.37 4.77
CA VAL A 320 32.69 0.91 5.03
C VAL A 320 33.31 1.01 6.42
N MET A 321 32.93 0.12 7.35
CA MET A 321 33.54 -0.03 8.66
C MET A 321 34.77 -0.97 8.65
N GLY A 322 35.12 -1.57 7.50
CA GLY A 322 36.23 -2.51 7.40
C GLY A 322 35.98 -3.85 8.11
N ARG A 323 34.71 -4.22 8.27
CA ARG A 323 34.27 -5.44 8.97
C ARG A 323 33.78 -6.54 8.03
N LEU A 324 33.71 -6.26 6.73
CA LEU A 324 33.24 -7.22 5.72
C LEU A 324 34.37 -8.08 5.13
N SER A 325 35.60 -7.56 5.08
CA SER A 325 36.77 -8.23 4.50
C SER A 325 37.88 -8.41 5.52
N GLU A 326 38.72 -9.42 5.30
CA GLU A 326 39.98 -9.57 6.02
C GLU A 326 40.97 -8.47 5.61
N GLN A 327 41.70 -7.98 6.60
CA GLN A 327 42.75 -6.98 6.47
C GLN A 327 44.10 -7.71 6.36
N LYS A 328 44.85 -7.46 5.28
CA LYS A 328 46.12 -8.14 5.06
C LYS A 328 47.30 -7.20 5.26
N THR A 329 48.32 -7.68 5.96
CA THR A 329 49.52 -6.89 6.30
C THR A 329 50.43 -6.59 5.11
N ASN A 330 50.23 -7.28 3.98
CA ASN A 330 51.00 -7.13 2.76
C ASN A 330 50.32 -6.24 1.69
N ASP A 331 49.13 -5.70 1.97
CA ASP A 331 48.47 -4.75 1.05
C ASP A 331 49.24 -3.42 0.99
N GLU A 332 49.09 -2.68 -0.10
CA GLU A 332 49.73 -1.37 -0.25
C GLU A 332 49.19 -0.36 0.80
N SER A 333 50.07 0.48 1.34
CA SER A 333 49.63 1.50 2.30
C SER A 333 48.69 2.53 1.65
N VAL A 334 47.64 2.94 2.35
CA VAL A 334 46.72 3.99 1.89
C VAL A 334 47.46 5.31 1.60
N SER A 335 48.57 5.58 2.29
CA SER A 335 49.43 6.74 1.99
C SER A 335 50.01 6.69 0.58
N THR A 336 50.44 5.51 0.11
CA THR A 336 51.00 5.31 -1.23
C THR A 336 49.90 5.46 -2.28
N LEU A 337 48.75 4.81 -2.06
CA LEU A 337 47.57 4.93 -2.89
C LEU A 337 47.15 6.40 -3.09
N LEU A 338 46.99 7.18 -2.00
CA LEU A 338 46.63 8.59 -2.08
C LEU A 338 47.72 9.44 -2.75
N THR A 339 49.00 9.05 -2.67
CA THR A 339 50.09 9.70 -3.41
C THR A 339 49.92 9.50 -4.92
N ASN A 340 49.56 8.28 -5.34
CA ASN A 340 49.31 7.95 -6.75
C ASN A 340 48.08 8.72 -7.30
N VAL A 341 46.99 8.77 -6.54
CA VAL A 341 45.81 9.59 -6.84
C VAL A 341 46.21 11.06 -7.00
N HIS A 342 47.03 11.60 -6.09
CA HIS A 342 47.48 12.98 -6.17
C HIS A 342 48.33 13.24 -7.41
N ALA A 343 49.24 12.33 -7.77
CA ALA A 343 50.07 12.43 -8.98
C ALA A 343 49.21 12.42 -10.25
N GLU A 344 48.17 11.56 -10.31
CA GLU A 344 47.22 11.55 -11.43
C GLU A 344 46.46 12.88 -11.53
N ARG A 345 45.96 13.41 -10.40
CA ARG A 345 45.27 14.70 -10.36
C ARG A 345 46.16 15.85 -10.82
N GLN A 346 47.44 15.86 -10.43
CA GLN A 346 48.41 16.86 -10.90
C GLN A 346 48.62 16.77 -12.41
N ARG A 347 48.79 15.56 -12.96
CA ARG A 347 48.91 15.32 -14.41
C ARG A 347 47.69 15.85 -15.18
N LEU A 348 46.50 15.66 -14.61
CA LEU A 348 45.23 16.13 -15.17
C LEU A 348 44.91 17.61 -14.84
N LYS A 349 45.83 18.33 -14.18
CA LYS A 349 45.70 19.75 -13.81
C LYS A 349 44.47 20.06 -12.94
N ILE A 350 44.11 19.12 -12.07
CA ILE A 350 42.95 19.24 -11.18
C ILE A 350 43.36 20.01 -9.93
N ARG A 351 42.65 21.12 -9.65
CA ARG A 351 42.91 21.95 -8.46
C ARG A 351 42.44 21.23 -7.20
N LYS A 352 43.23 21.31 -6.14
CA LYS A 352 42.85 20.81 -4.80
C LYS A 352 41.78 21.71 -4.20
N THR A 353 40.69 21.12 -3.69
CA THR A 353 39.72 21.83 -2.85
C THR A 353 40.10 21.58 -1.40
N THR A 354 40.33 22.64 -0.62
CA THR A 354 40.84 22.52 0.75
C THR A 354 39.70 22.39 1.76
N ASP A 355 39.04 21.23 1.78
CA ASP A 355 38.17 20.88 2.91
C ASP A 355 38.90 19.86 3.79
N LEU A 356 39.05 20.18 5.09
CA LEU A 356 39.73 19.33 6.06
C LEU A 356 38.71 18.52 6.86
N ILE A 357 38.93 17.22 6.97
CA ILE A 357 38.21 16.36 7.91
C ILE A 357 38.84 16.58 9.29
N ASN A 358 38.10 17.22 10.19
CA ASN A 358 38.57 17.58 11.53
C ASN A 358 38.07 16.62 12.63
N SER A 359 37.35 15.56 12.26
CA SER A 359 36.82 14.55 13.19
C SER A 359 37.48 13.18 12.92
N PRO A 360 37.87 12.41 13.95
CA PRO A 360 38.34 11.04 13.77
C PRO A 360 37.21 10.06 13.39
N ARG A 361 35.93 10.48 13.57
CA ARG A 361 34.73 9.71 13.22
C ARG A 361 33.74 10.64 12.49
N PRO A 362 34.05 11.10 11.27
CA PRO A 362 33.27 12.12 10.59
C PRO A 362 31.85 11.65 10.21
N LEU A 363 31.62 10.34 10.13
CA LEU A 363 30.31 9.72 9.91
C LEU A 363 29.81 8.91 11.12
N GLY A 364 30.37 9.13 12.31
CA GLY A 364 29.87 8.53 13.56
C GLY A 364 30.36 7.12 13.89
N TYR A 365 31.20 6.50 13.03
CA TYR A 365 31.77 5.17 13.27
C TYR A 365 33.30 5.15 13.15
N GLU A 366 33.91 4.08 13.66
CA GLU A 366 35.35 3.81 13.57
C GLU A 366 35.70 3.00 12.32
N ILE A 367 36.92 3.23 11.82
CA ILE A 367 37.51 2.48 10.71
C ILE A 367 38.81 1.81 11.17
N PRO A 368 39.29 0.77 10.48
CA PRO A 368 40.57 0.13 10.79
C PRO A 368 41.75 1.12 10.80
N GLU A 369 42.76 0.87 11.62
CA GLU A 369 43.92 1.79 11.77
C GLU A 369 44.67 2.03 10.46
N GLN A 370 44.73 1.04 9.56
CA GLN A 370 45.39 1.21 8.27
C GLN A 370 44.55 1.97 7.22
N TRP A 371 43.29 2.27 7.52
CA TRP A 371 42.42 3.06 6.63
C TRP A 371 42.58 4.55 6.90
N LYS A 372 42.14 5.39 5.95
CA LYS A 372 42.10 6.84 6.15
C LYS A 372 40.76 7.42 5.74
N TRP A 373 40.30 8.39 6.53
CA TRP A 373 39.23 9.28 6.12
C TRP A 373 39.76 10.32 5.12
N VAL A 374 39.07 10.47 3.98
CA VAL A 374 39.33 11.53 3.00
C VAL A 374 38.02 12.19 2.57
N CYS A 375 38.08 13.40 2.04
CA CYS A 375 36.93 14.00 1.39
C CYS A 375 36.73 13.33 0.02
N LEU A 376 35.49 13.19 -0.44
CA LEU A 376 35.21 12.63 -1.78
C LEU A 376 36.01 13.37 -2.86
N ASP A 377 36.17 14.70 -2.75
CA ASP A 377 36.98 15.49 -3.70
C ASP A 377 38.42 14.97 -3.83
N ASP A 378 39.03 14.39 -2.80
CA ASP A 378 40.43 13.94 -2.81
C ASP A 378 40.66 12.78 -3.78
N VAL A 379 39.61 11.98 -4.06
CA VAL A 379 39.70 10.78 -4.91
C VAL A 379 39.11 10.96 -6.30
N LEU A 380 38.51 12.11 -6.60
CA LEU A 380 37.95 12.40 -7.93
C LEU A 380 39.03 12.79 -8.94
N ILE A 381 38.77 12.55 -10.23
CA ILE A 381 39.52 13.12 -11.36
C ILE A 381 38.63 13.94 -12.30
N TYR A 382 37.33 13.98 -12.04
CA TYR A 382 36.38 14.81 -12.78
C TYR A 382 35.15 15.08 -11.91
N GLY A 383 34.55 16.26 -12.09
CA GLY A 383 33.31 16.64 -11.42
C GLY A 383 33.48 17.07 -9.95
N PRO A 384 32.37 17.24 -9.22
CA PRO A 384 30.98 17.09 -9.67
C PRO A 384 30.57 18.16 -10.70
N THR A 385 29.97 17.76 -11.83
CA THR A 385 29.40 18.70 -12.82
C THR A 385 27.90 18.46 -13.01
N ASN A 386 27.12 19.53 -13.14
CA ASN A 386 25.68 19.43 -13.37
C ASN A 386 25.40 19.03 -14.83
N GLY A 387 24.30 18.31 -15.03
CA GLY A 387 23.83 17.96 -16.36
C GLY A 387 23.11 19.11 -17.08
N PHE A 388 22.44 18.75 -18.16
CA PHE A 388 21.74 19.64 -19.07
C PHE A 388 20.29 19.17 -19.28
N SER A 389 19.32 20.08 -19.07
CA SER A 389 17.88 19.77 -19.08
C SER A 389 17.10 20.48 -20.19
N PRO A 390 17.25 20.06 -21.45
CA PRO A 390 16.42 20.55 -22.53
C PRO A 390 15.01 19.95 -22.48
N ARG A 391 14.11 20.52 -23.30
CA ARG A 391 12.74 20.00 -23.46
C ARG A 391 12.79 18.60 -24.09
N ALA A 392 11.94 17.72 -23.58
CA ALA A 392 11.76 16.39 -24.14
C ALA A 392 11.03 16.47 -25.48
N VAL A 393 11.33 15.53 -26.37
CA VAL A 393 10.56 15.29 -27.59
C VAL A 393 9.95 13.88 -27.56
N ASP A 394 8.87 13.69 -28.31
CA ASP A 394 8.08 12.45 -28.39
C ASP A 394 8.50 11.53 -29.54
N TYR A 395 9.47 11.95 -30.36
CA TYR A 395 10.07 11.17 -31.43
C TYR A 395 11.51 10.74 -31.09
N GLU A 396 11.96 9.66 -31.73
CA GLU A 396 13.31 9.13 -31.52
C GLU A 396 14.38 10.07 -32.07
N THR A 397 15.41 10.32 -31.25
CA THR A 397 16.60 11.09 -31.61
C THR A 397 17.86 10.33 -31.22
N ASN A 398 19.01 10.78 -31.71
CA ASN A 398 20.31 10.20 -31.36
C ASN A 398 20.75 10.49 -29.92
N ILE A 399 20.00 11.29 -29.16
CA ILE A 399 20.41 11.75 -27.82
C ILE A 399 19.37 11.36 -26.79
N ARG A 400 19.79 10.53 -25.83
CA ARG A 400 18.97 10.12 -24.69
C ARG A 400 19.40 10.87 -23.44
N SER A 401 18.51 11.68 -22.90
CA SER A 401 18.69 12.33 -21.60
C SER A 401 18.06 11.47 -20.51
N LEU A 402 18.81 11.14 -19.45
CA LEU A 402 18.28 10.37 -18.33
C LEU A 402 17.18 11.15 -17.58
N THR A 403 16.29 10.40 -16.92
CA THR A 403 15.43 10.94 -15.87
C THR A 403 15.97 10.52 -14.50
N LEU A 404 15.49 11.13 -13.41
CA LEU A 404 15.93 10.75 -12.06
C LEU A 404 15.69 9.26 -11.76
N SER A 405 14.61 8.68 -12.30
CA SER A 405 14.29 7.25 -12.13
C SER A 405 15.40 6.32 -12.62
N ALA A 406 16.29 6.77 -13.51
CA ALA A 406 17.44 5.99 -13.98
C ALA A 406 18.45 5.63 -12.88
N THR A 407 18.40 6.32 -11.74
CA THR A 407 19.31 6.04 -10.61
C THR A 407 18.58 5.82 -9.28
N THR A 408 17.25 6.00 -9.24
CA THR A 408 16.46 5.94 -7.99
C THR A 408 16.61 4.60 -7.24
N SER A 409 16.79 3.48 -7.95
CA SER A 409 17.01 2.17 -7.33
C SER A 409 18.42 2.00 -6.72
N GLY A 410 19.30 2.99 -6.87
CA GLY A 410 20.73 2.87 -6.55
C GLY A 410 21.54 2.16 -7.64
N THR A 411 20.88 1.54 -8.61
CA THR A 411 21.48 0.90 -9.79
C THR A 411 21.12 1.67 -11.05
N PHE A 412 22.02 1.66 -12.05
CA PHE A 412 21.79 2.38 -13.29
C PHE A 412 20.75 1.65 -14.16
N LYS A 413 19.70 2.36 -14.58
CA LYS A 413 18.60 1.87 -15.40
C LYS A 413 18.34 2.79 -16.59
N GLY A 414 19.01 2.50 -17.70
CA GLY A 414 19.03 3.35 -18.90
C GLY A 414 17.69 3.44 -19.65
N GLU A 415 16.75 2.53 -19.38
CA GLU A 415 15.38 2.57 -19.86
C GLU A 415 14.63 3.81 -19.39
N TYR A 416 14.98 4.37 -18.23
CA TYR A 416 14.41 5.62 -17.72
C TYR A 416 15.08 6.86 -18.31
N SER A 417 14.90 7.04 -19.61
CA SER A 417 15.41 8.19 -20.36
C SER A 417 14.35 8.72 -21.31
N LYS A 418 14.62 9.92 -21.84
CA LYS A 418 13.78 10.62 -22.80
C LYS A 418 14.62 11.10 -23.97
N PHE A 419 14.01 11.19 -25.14
CA PHE A 419 14.65 11.80 -26.30
C PHE A 419 14.67 13.32 -26.16
N ILE A 420 15.77 13.91 -26.61
CA ILE A 420 15.94 15.35 -26.67
C ILE A 420 16.44 15.74 -28.06
N ASP A 421 15.94 16.88 -28.55
CA ASP A 421 16.40 17.50 -29.79
C ASP A 421 17.29 18.70 -29.43
N ALA A 422 18.57 18.42 -29.23
CA ALA A 422 19.58 19.39 -28.86
C ALA A 422 20.88 19.09 -29.58
N ASP A 423 21.65 20.12 -29.91
CA ASP A 423 22.98 19.95 -30.49
C ASP A 423 24.02 19.79 -29.36
N ILE A 424 24.47 18.55 -29.12
CA ILE A 424 25.50 18.23 -28.14
C ILE A 424 26.70 17.64 -28.88
N SER A 425 27.81 18.38 -28.91
CA SER A 425 29.06 17.89 -29.50
C SER A 425 29.47 16.55 -28.89
N ASN A 426 30.04 15.66 -29.72
CA ASN A 426 30.56 14.36 -29.28
C ASN A 426 31.68 14.49 -28.23
N ASP A 427 32.41 15.61 -28.24
CA ASP A 427 33.47 15.89 -27.26
C ASP A 427 32.95 16.50 -25.95
N SER A 428 31.63 16.70 -25.84
CA SER A 428 31.01 17.25 -24.64
C SER A 428 31.21 16.33 -23.44
N ASP A 429 31.52 16.94 -22.30
CA ASP A 429 31.57 16.23 -21.02
C ASP A 429 30.19 15.78 -20.52
N LEU A 430 29.08 16.17 -21.16
CA LEU A 430 27.74 15.70 -20.79
C LEU A 430 27.56 14.20 -21.07
N TRP A 431 28.32 13.63 -21.99
CA TRP A 431 28.25 12.22 -22.33
C TRP A 431 28.79 11.36 -21.19
N LEU A 432 28.04 10.33 -20.82
CA LEU A 432 28.49 9.32 -19.88
C LEU A 432 29.55 8.42 -20.51
N ARG A 433 30.47 7.97 -19.68
CA ARG A 433 31.48 6.96 -19.98
C ARG A 433 31.50 5.91 -18.88
N ASP A 434 31.93 4.70 -19.19
CA ASP A 434 32.06 3.64 -18.19
C ASP A 434 32.81 4.14 -16.94
N GLY A 435 32.24 3.86 -15.76
CA GLY A 435 32.77 4.29 -14.47
C GLY A 435 32.37 5.69 -14.03
N ASP A 436 31.58 6.43 -14.82
CA ASP A 436 30.96 7.66 -14.33
C ASP A 436 29.94 7.34 -13.23
N ILE A 437 30.06 8.04 -12.09
CA ILE A 437 29.09 7.99 -11.00
C ILE A 437 28.12 9.15 -11.17
N LEU A 438 26.83 8.82 -11.22
CA LEU A 438 25.75 9.79 -11.24
C LEU A 438 25.17 9.94 -9.84
N VAL A 439 24.91 11.18 -9.42
CA VAL A 439 24.32 11.51 -8.11
C VAL A 439 23.12 12.41 -8.31
N GLN A 440 21.97 12.07 -7.72
CA GLN A 440 20.79 12.94 -7.75
C GLN A 440 21.04 14.19 -6.91
N ARG A 441 21.11 15.34 -7.56
CA ARG A 441 21.33 16.63 -6.92
C ARG A 441 20.08 17.14 -6.22
N GLY A 442 18.90 16.92 -6.81
CA GLY A 442 17.63 17.41 -6.29
C GLY A 442 16.50 16.43 -6.54
N ASN A 443 15.81 16.06 -5.47
CA ASN A 443 14.64 15.19 -5.46
C ASN A 443 13.94 15.34 -4.08
N THR A 444 13.01 14.46 -3.72
CA THR A 444 12.54 14.32 -2.34
C THR A 444 13.73 14.00 -1.41
N ILE A 445 13.56 14.25 -0.10
CA ILE A 445 14.62 14.03 0.90
C ILE A 445 15.12 12.58 0.94
N GLU A 446 14.26 11.62 0.61
CA GLU A 446 14.62 10.21 0.53
C GLU A 446 15.64 9.94 -0.58
N TYR A 447 15.44 10.54 -1.76
CA TYR A 447 16.20 10.26 -2.97
C TYR A 447 17.34 11.25 -3.25
N VAL A 448 17.35 12.43 -2.62
CA VAL A 448 18.45 13.39 -2.80
C VAL A 448 19.78 12.75 -2.40
N GLY A 449 20.77 12.81 -3.30
CA GLY A 449 22.08 12.20 -3.17
C GLY A 449 22.15 10.70 -3.51
N VAL A 450 21.06 10.04 -3.92
CA VAL A 450 21.12 8.66 -4.42
C VAL A 450 22.06 8.63 -5.62
N SER A 451 22.90 7.60 -5.68
CA SER A 451 23.90 7.45 -6.73
C SER A 451 23.78 6.13 -7.47
N ALA A 452 24.33 6.07 -8.68
CA ALA A 452 24.49 4.85 -9.46
C ALA A 452 25.72 4.97 -10.36
N VAL A 453 26.35 3.84 -10.67
CA VAL A 453 27.50 3.78 -11.59
C VAL A 453 27.03 3.41 -12.98
N TYR A 454 27.48 4.17 -13.99
CA TYR A 454 27.24 3.82 -15.38
C TYR A 454 28.25 2.77 -15.86
N ARG A 455 27.73 1.63 -16.31
CA ARG A 455 28.49 0.52 -16.89
C ARG A 455 28.04 0.25 -18.33
N GLY A 456 28.47 1.09 -19.26
CA GLY A 456 27.99 1.02 -20.64
C GLY A 456 28.83 1.84 -21.63
N ASN A 457 28.42 1.78 -22.90
CA ASN A 457 29.13 2.43 -23.99
C ASN A 457 29.13 3.96 -23.85
N PRO A 458 30.22 4.65 -24.22
CA PRO A 458 30.23 6.11 -24.23
C PRO A 458 29.25 6.68 -25.27
N GLY A 459 28.81 7.92 -25.07
CA GLY A 459 28.02 8.66 -26.07
C GLY A 459 26.56 8.21 -26.22
N VAL A 460 26.05 7.36 -25.32
CA VAL A 460 24.65 6.89 -25.37
C VAL A 460 23.73 7.81 -24.59
N TYR A 461 24.16 8.24 -23.41
CA TYR A 461 23.34 8.99 -22.48
C TYR A 461 24.01 10.30 -22.08
N VAL A 462 23.17 11.34 -21.96
CA VAL A 462 23.44 12.56 -21.18
C VAL A 462 22.50 12.59 -19.97
N TYR A 463 22.73 13.50 -19.03
CA TYR A 463 22.00 13.57 -17.77
C TYR A 463 21.47 14.98 -17.51
N PRO A 464 20.37 15.12 -16.74
CA PRO A 464 19.74 16.41 -16.47
C PRO A 464 20.48 17.22 -15.40
N ASP A 465 20.19 18.51 -15.31
CA ASP A 465 20.75 19.47 -14.33
C ASP A 465 20.43 19.11 -12.86
N LEU A 466 19.41 18.27 -12.63
CA LEU A 466 19.07 17.65 -11.35
C LEU A 466 19.98 16.48 -10.97
N MET A 467 20.96 16.14 -11.79
CA MET A 467 21.98 15.14 -11.51
C MET A 467 23.38 15.76 -11.63
N MET A 468 24.31 15.21 -10.86
CA MET A 468 25.74 15.52 -10.95
C MET A 468 26.51 14.29 -11.39
N LYS A 469 27.56 14.49 -12.18
CA LYS A 469 28.47 13.43 -12.61
C LYS A 469 29.84 13.57 -11.96
N LEU A 470 30.41 12.43 -11.56
CA LEU A 470 31.73 12.29 -10.95
C LEU A 470 32.53 11.24 -11.71
N ARG A 471 33.86 11.38 -11.71
CA ARG A 471 34.76 10.29 -12.09
C ARG A 471 35.84 10.13 -11.04
N VAL A 472 36.09 8.90 -10.64
CA VAL A 472 37.08 8.53 -9.63
C VAL A 472 38.44 8.27 -10.29
N SER A 473 39.53 8.53 -9.57
CA SER A 473 40.89 8.19 -9.97
C SER A 473 41.03 6.73 -10.40
N SER A 474 41.91 6.47 -11.36
CA SER A 474 42.22 5.11 -11.83
C SER A 474 42.97 4.26 -10.79
N HIS A 475 43.46 4.89 -9.71
CA HIS A 475 44.09 4.23 -8.57
C HIS A 475 43.09 3.85 -7.46
N MET A 476 41.79 3.98 -7.71
CA MET A 476 40.72 3.66 -6.78
C MET A 476 39.72 2.73 -7.46
N ASP A 477 39.10 1.82 -6.69
CA ASP A 477 37.98 1.05 -7.19
C ASP A 477 36.72 1.94 -7.20
N THR A 478 36.16 2.16 -8.40
CA THR A 478 34.97 3.00 -8.58
C THR A 478 33.75 2.43 -7.86
N ASP A 479 33.58 1.11 -7.88
CA ASP A 479 32.43 0.48 -7.22
C ASP A 479 32.55 0.61 -5.71
N TYR A 480 33.76 0.51 -5.15
CA TYR A 480 33.99 0.77 -3.73
C TYR A 480 33.56 2.18 -3.33
N VAL A 481 34.02 3.21 -4.06
CA VAL A 481 33.64 4.61 -3.77
C VAL A 481 32.14 4.82 -3.88
N TYR A 482 31.50 4.23 -4.89
CA TYR A 482 30.04 4.23 -5.05
C TYR A 482 29.32 3.57 -3.86
N TYR A 483 29.77 2.40 -3.41
CA TYR A 483 29.19 1.72 -2.24
C TYR A 483 29.39 2.54 -0.96
N ALA A 484 30.54 3.19 -0.80
CA ALA A 484 30.80 4.05 0.34
C ALA A 484 29.86 5.26 0.38
N MET A 485 29.61 5.90 -0.75
CA MET A 485 28.62 6.97 -0.89
C MET A 485 27.18 6.50 -0.67
N SER A 486 26.91 5.23 -0.96
CA SER A 486 25.58 4.61 -0.83
C SER A 486 25.31 4.07 0.58
N SER A 487 26.31 4.01 1.46
CA SER A 487 26.15 3.61 2.85
C SER A 487 25.22 4.56 3.63
N VAL A 488 24.52 4.04 4.64
CA VAL A 488 23.53 4.81 5.42
C VAL A 488 24.13 6.11 5.99
N PRO A 489 25.29 6.11 6.68
CA PRO A 489 25.85 7.33 7.24
C PRO A 489 26.24 8.38 6.18
N ALA A 490 26.71 7.95 5.01
CA ALA A 490 27.02 8.86 3.91
C ALA A 490 25.75 9.48 3.31
N ARG A 491 24.69 8.67 3.14
CA ARG A 491 23.37 9.15 2.68
C ARG A 491 22.76 10.13 3.68
N GLU A 492 22.86 9.86 4.98
CA GLU A 492 22.41 10.76 6.05
C GLU A 492 23.17 12.07 6.06
N TYR A 493 24.50 12.03 5.90
CA TYR A 493 25.31 13.24 5.74
C TYR A 493 24.79 14.11 4.58
N LEU A 494 24.55 13.52 3.40
CA LEU A 494 24.05 14.25 2.25
C LEU A 494 22.65 14.83 2.48
N ARG A 495 21.75 14.08 3.14
CA ARG A 495 20.40 14.55 3.49
C ARG A 495 20.42 15.69 4.48
N ALA A 496 21.23 15.59 5.53
CA ALA A 496 21.37 16.62 6.56
C ALA A 496 21.93 17.94 6.01
N HIS A 497 22.72 17.87 4.93
CA HIS A 497 23.30 19.04 4.25
C HIS A 497 22.51 19.44 2.99
N ALA A 498 21.35 18.83 2.73
CA ALA A 498 20.46 19.26 1.66
C ALA A 498 19.64 20.49 2.10
N SER A 499 19.39 21.40 1.17
CA SER A 499 18.67 22.66 1.45
C SER A 499 17.62 22.94 0.36
N GLY A 500 16.54 23.64 0.72
CA GLY A 500 15.48 24.01 -0.22
C GLY A 500 14.30 24.70 0.48
N THR A 501 13.80 25.79 -0.11
CA THR A 501 12.79 26.69 0.48
C THR A 501 11.37 26.13 0.53
N SER A 502 11.05 25.09 -0.24
CA SER A 502 9.68 24.55 -0.36
C SER A 502 9.44 23.25 0.41
N GLY A 503 10.46 22.66 1.05
CA GLY A 503 10.39 21.35 1.72
C GLY A 503 10.17 20.14 0.78
N THR A 504 9.63 20.36 -0.42
CA THR A 504 9.25 19.32 -1.39
C THR A 504 10.39 18.88 -2.32
N MET A 505 11.41 19.72 -2.53
CA MET A 505 12.57 19.41 -3.40
C MET A 505 13.89 19.91 -2.79
N PRO A 506 14.39 19.26 -1.72
CA PRO A 506 15.73 19.52 -1.21
C PRO A 506 16.80 19.26 -2.28
N LYS A 507 17.87 20.07 -2.24
CA LYS A 507 19.02 19.95 -3.15
C LYS A 507 20.33 19.92 -2.38
N ILE A 508 21.27 19.11 -2.85
CA ILE A 508 22.69 19.19 -2.47
C ILE A 508 23.46 20.01 -3.51
N ASN A 509 24.54 20.66 -3.11
CA ASN A 509 25.41 21.39 -4.02
C ASN A 509 26.75 20.65 -4.22
N GLN A 510 27.57 21.12 -5.16
CA GLN A 510 28.85 20.48 -5.46
C GLN A 510 29.80 20.50 -4.26
N LYS A 511 29.76 21.55 -3.43
CA LYS A 511 30.56 21.65 -2.21
C LYS A 511 30.16 20.53 -1.24
N THR A 512 28.87 20.40 -0.92
CA THR A 512 28.35 19.31 -0.07
C THR A 512 28.83 17.94 -0.52
N LEU A 513 28.79 17.66 -1.83
CA LEU A 513 29.23 16.37 -2.35
C LEU A 513 30.76 16.21 -2.29
N LYS A 514 31.53 17.25 -2.59
CA LYS A 514 33.00 17.27 -2.47
C LYS A 514 33.48 17.05 -1.03
N SER A 515 32.78 17.63 -0.05
CA SER A 515 33.12 17.54 1.37
C SER A 515 32.64 16.23 2.04
N LEU A 516 31.93 15.35 1.33
CA LEU A 516 31.45 14.07 1.87
C LEU A 516 32.64 13.24 2.36
N PRO A 517 32.71 12.87 3.65
CA PRO A 517 33.75 11.99 4.15
C PRO A 517 33.58 10.57 3.61
N ILE A 518 34.67 9.96 3.13
CA ILE A 518 34.71 8.58 2.63
C ILE A 518 35.88 7.85 3.30
N PRO A 519 35.67 6.64 3.83
CA PRO A 519 36.77 5.84 4.34
C PRO A 519 37.50 5.16 3.18
N VAL A 520 38.83 5.13 3.23
CA VAL A 520 39.67 4.58 2.15
C VAL A 520 40.57 3.45 2.68
N PRO A 521 40.34 2.21 2.22
CA PRO A 521 41.23 1.06 2.41
C PRO A 521 42.36 1.05 1.37
N PRO A 522 43.37 0.17 1.56
CA PRO A 522 44.25 -0.28 0.47
C PRO A 522 43.48 -0.70 -0.79
N LEU A 523 44.06 -0.50 -1.98
CA LEU A 523 43.38 -0.78 -3.25
C LEU A 523 42.95 -2.25 -3.34
N GLU A 524 43.82 -3.17 -2.96
CA GLU A 524 43.56 -4.59 -2.97
C GLU A 524 42.41 -4.97 -2.03
N GLU A 525 42.29 -4.27 -0.89
CA GLU A 525 41.19 -4.45 0.04
C GLU A 525 39.87 -3.91 -0.54
N GLN A 526 39.89 -2.78 -1.24
CA GLN A 526 38.71 -2.25 -1.96
C GLN A 526 38.13 -3.29 -2.92
N HIS A 527 38.99 -3.92 -3.74
CA HIS A 527 38.56 -4.98 -4.67
C HIS A 527 37.94 -6.18 -3.93
N ARG A 528 38.56 -6.62 -2.83
CA ARG A 528 38.01 -7.74 -2.02
C ARG A 528 36.65 -7.39 -1.42
N ILE A 529 36.47 -6.16 -0.93
CA ILE A 529 35.20 -5.65 -0.42
C ILE A 529 34.14 -5.65 -1.52
N VAL A 530 34.45 -5.10 -2.70
CA VAL A 530 33.53 -5.04 -3.84
C VAL A 530 33.07 -6.43 -4.27
N VAL A 531 33.99 -7.40 -4.36
CA VAL A 531 33.65 -8.80 -4.68
C VAL A 531 32.68 -9.38 -3.65
N LYS A 532 32.92 -9.15 -2.34
CA LYS A 532 32.01 -9.63 -1.28
C LYS A 532 30.65 -8.95 -1.31
N ILE A 533 30.60 -7.63 -1.50
CA ILE A 533 29.33 -6.88 -1.60
C ILE A 533 28.52 -7.44 -2.76
N LYS A 534 29.09 -7.55 -3.96
CA LYS A 534 28.38 -8.07 -5.15
C LYS A 534 27.76 -9.44 -4.87
N ARG A 535 28.56 -10.38 -4.35
CA ARG A 535 28.06 -11.72 -3.98
C ARG A 535 26.89 -11.67 -2.99
N LEU A 536 26.95 -10.82 -1.98
CA LEU A 536 25.87 -10.70 -0.98
C LEU A 536 24.63 -10.00 -1.54
N MET A 537 24.81 -9.02 -2.43
CA MET A 537 23.71 -8.34 -3.12
C MET A 537 22.99 -9.32 -4.06
N ASP A 538 23.72 -10.17 -4.78
CA ASP A 538 23.14 -11.23 -5.63
C ASP A 538 22.29 -12.21 -4.79
N LEU A 539 22.76 -12.58 -3.60
CA LEU A 539 21.96 -13.41 -2.67
C LEU A 539 20.72 -12.67 -2.19
N CYS A 540 20.79 -11.37 -1.93
CA CYS A 540 19.62 -10.56 -1.56
C CYS A 540 18.60 -10.49 -2.72
N GLU A 541 19.05 -10.42 -3.98
CA GLU A 541 18.16 -10.49 -5.14
C GLU A 541 17.44 -11.84 -5.25
N ILE A 542 18.14 -12.95 -4.97
CA ILE A 542 17.52 -14.28 -4.92
C ILE A 542 16.46 -14.35 -3.82
N LEU A 543 16.72 -13.77 -2.64
CA LEU A 543 15.74 -13.72 -1.55
C LEU A 543 14.49 -12.92 -1.93
N ASP A 544 14.65 -11.75 -2.55
CA ASP A 544 13.51 -10.97 -3.02
C ASP A 544 12.65 -11.77 -4.02
N GLN A 545 13.29 -12.49 -4.95
CA GLN A 545 12.56 -13.34 -5.90
C GLN A 545 11.83 -14.50 -5.22
N GLN A 546 12.42 -15.13 -4.22
CA GLN A 546 11.76 -16.20 -3.46
C GLN A 546 10.54 -15.70 -2.67
N ILE A 547 10.62 -14.48 -2.13
CA ILE A 547 9.49 -13.82 -1.45
C ILE A 547 8.37 -13.52 -2.45
N ASP A 548 8.70 -13.02 -3.64
CA ASP A 548 7.72 -12.77 -4.71
C ASP A 548 7.03 -14.07 -5.16
N ASP A 549 7.80 -15.13 -5.41
CA ASP A 549 7.28 -16.43 -5.84
C ASP A 549 6.35 -17.05 -4.78
N ALA A 550 6.72 -16.93 -3.50
CA ALA A 550 5.89 -17.41 -2.39
C ALA A 550 4.56 -16.64 -2.30
N THR A 551 4.61 -15.31 -2.44
CA THR A 551 3.43 -14.43 -2.42
C THR A 551 2.51 -14.71 -3.62
N GLY A 552 3.08 -14.94 -4.80
CA GLY A 552 2.35 -15.32 -6.00
C GLY A 552 1.59 -16.64 -5.82
N LYS A 553 2.27 -17.69 -5.34
CA LYS A 553 1.66 -19.01 -5.08
C LYS A 553 0.53 -18.93 -4.05
N GLN A 554 0.68 -18.15 -2.99
CA GLN A 554 -0.39 -17.94 -2.00
C GLN A 554 -1.61 -17.26 -2.64
N THR A 555 -1.39 -16.29 -3.53
CA THR A 555 -2.47 -15.60 -4.25
C THR A 555 -3.22 -16.54 -5.20
N GLU A 556 -2.50 -17.42 -5.90
CA GLU A 556 -3.11 -18.44 -6.75
C GLU A 556 -3.93 -19.44 -5.93
N LEU A 557 -3.40 -19.91 -4.81
CA LEU A 557 -4.11 -20.81 -3.89
C LEU A 557 -5.38 -20.15 -3.35
N LEU A 558 -5.29 -18.88 -2.93
CA LEU A 558 -6.45 -18.10 -2.49
C LEU A 558 -7.53 -18.07 -3.57
N ASN A 559 -7.17 -17.73 -4.81
CA ASN A 559 -8.12 -17.66 -5.91
C ASN A 559 -8.74 -19.02 -6.21
N ALA A 560 -7.95 -20.11 -6.17
CA ALA A 560 -8.44 -21.46 -6.37
C ALA A 560 -9.43 -21.90 -5.28
N VAL A 561 -9.14 -21.56 -4.01
CA VAL A 561 -10.03 -21.80 -2.88
C VAL A 561 -11.34 -21.02 -3.03
N MET A 562 -11.27 -19.74 -3.40
CA MET A 562 -12.44 -18.89 -3.61
C MET A 562 -13.34 -19.40 -4.76
N ALA A 563 -12.76 -19.98 -5.81
CA ALA A 563 -13.51 -20.53 -6.93
C ALA A 563 -14.27 -21.83 -6.61
N GLN A 564 -13.86 -22.56 -5.55
CA GLN A 564 -14.48 -23.85 -5.18
C GLN A 564 -15.53 -23.74 -4.07
N ALA A 565 -15.56 -22.63 -3.33
CA ALA A 565 -16.40 -22.45 -2.15
C ALA A 565 -17.84 -22.03 -2.53
#